data_AF-A0A6I9PS37-F1
#
_entry.id   AF-A0A6I9PS37-F1
#
_cell.length_a   1.000
_cell.length_b   1.000
_cell.length_c   1.000
_cell.angle_alpha   90.00
_cell.angle_beta   90.00
_cell.angle_gamma   90.00
#
_symmetry.space_group_name_H-M   'P 1'
#
loop_
_entity.id
_entity.type
_entity.pdbx_description
1 polymer ?
#
loop_
_entity_poly.entity_id
_entity_poly.type
_entity_poly.pdbx_seq_one_letter_code
_entity_poly.pdbx_strand_id
1 'polypeptide(L)'
;MKEAMPVLTAGAGLHETLALLTSQLRPDANHKEDMVFLKDVFSERSLGYLMKIHEKLRQYERQSPTPVLHSASSLAEDVTEELQSGPMSTEEKELLHLLSSPHFKAVLSVHDTVAQKNFDPVLPPLPDDFEDELDEESVKIVRLVKNKEPLGATIRRDEATGVVVVARIMRGGAADRSGR
;
A
#
# COMPACT_ATOMS: atom_id res chain seq x y z
N MET A 1 -16.65 25.67 18.20
CA MET A 1 -15.42 25.09 18.78
C MET A 1 -14.72 24.34 17.66
N LYS A 2 -13.46 24.69 17.35
CA LYS A 2 -12.67 23.94 16.34
C LYS A 2 -12.12 22.71 17.06
N GLU A 3 -12.63 21.52 16.71
CA GLU A 3 -11.98 20.29 17.15
C GLU A 3 -10.59 20.23 16.53
N ALA A 4 -9.58 20.06 17.38
CA ALA A 4 -8.19 19.92 16.96
C ALA A 4 -8.04 18.59 16.20
N MET A 5 -7.43 18.65 15.01
CA MET A 5 -7.15 17.45 14.22
C MET A 5 -6.13 16.58 14.96
N PRO A 6 -6.40 15.28 15.16
CA PRO A 6 -5.41 14.39 15.73
C PRO A 6 -4.28 14.22 14.71
N VAL A 7 -3.07 14.60 15.11
CA VAL A 7 -1.86 14.49 14.30
C VAL A 7 -1.47 13.02 14.24
N LEU A 8 -1.39 12.45 13.05
CA LEU A 8 -0.80 11.13 12.81
C LEU A 8 0.67 11.17 13.30
N THR A 9 0.94 10.53 14.43
CA THR A 9 2.31 10.30 14.88
C THR A 9 2.96 9.26 13.98
N ALA A 10 4.23 9.45 13.64
CA ALA A 10 5.02 8.60 12.74
C ALA A 10 5.19 7.12 13.17
N GLY A 11 4.53 6.70 14.25
CA GLY A 11 4.48 5.32 14.75
C GLY A 11 3.07 4.77 14.96
N ALA A 12 2.02 5.41 14.43
CA ALA A 12 0.67 4.85 14.45
C ALA A 12 0.62 3.64 13.51
N GLY A 13 0.25 2.48 14.05
CA GLY A 13 0.08 1.27 13.26
C GLY A 13 -1.05 1.39 12.25
N LEU A 14 -1.09 0.49 11.26
CA LEU A 14 -2.13 0.50 10.22
C LEU A 14 -3.54 0.52 10.82
N HIS A 15 -3.76 -0.22 11.90
CA HIS A 15 -5.01 -0.23 12.65
C HIS A 15 -5.39 1.15 13.22
N GLU A 16 -4.43 1.86 13.83
CA GLU A 16 -4.66 3.19 14.38
C GLU A 16 -4.91 4.22 13.28
N THR A 17 -4.20 4.09 12.15
CA THR A 17 -4.39 4.93 10.97
C THR A 17 -5.80 4.75 10.38
N LEU A 18 -6.27 3.51 10.24
CA LEU A 18 -7.62 3.19 9.75
C LEU A 18 -8.72 3.63 10.72
N ALA A 19 -8.51 3.45 12.03
CA ALA A 19 -9.42 3.95 13.05
C ALA A 19 -9.51 5.49 13.00
N LEU A 20 -8.37 6.17 12.81
CA LEU A 20 -8.31 7.61 12.67
C LEU A 20 -9.02 8.09 11.40
N LEU A 21 -8.75 7.45 10.26
CA LEU A 21 -9.37 7.76 8.97
C LEU A 21 -10.90 7.66 9.09
N THR A 22 -11.40 6.56 9.65
CA THR A 22 -12.82 6.33 9.94
C THR A 22 -13.43 7.41 10.82
N SER A 23 -12.68 7.90 11.82
CA SER A 23 -13.17 8.98 12.70
C SER A 23 -13.24 10.36 12.02
N GLN A 24 -12.45 10.56 10.95
CA GLN A 24 -12.35 11.82 10.22
C GLN A 24 -13.25 11.87 8.97
N LEU A 25 -13.71 10.72 8.50
CA LEU A 25 -14.63 10.60 7.38
C LEU A 25 -15.97 11.29 7.73
N ARG A 26 -16.27 12.39 7.03
CA ARG A 26 -17.54 13.11 7.17
C ARG A 26 -18.51 12.60 6.11
N PRO A 27 -19.74 12.21 6.47
CA PRO A 27 -20.74 11.85 5.48
C PRO A 27 -21.18 13.13 4.75
N ASP A 28 -20.71 13.32 3.52
CA ASP A 28 -21.47 14.07 2.55
C ASP A 28 -22.66 13.21 2.08
N ALA A 29 -23.66 13.83 1.46
CA ALA A 29 -24.90 13.13 1.13
C ALA A 29 -24.69 11.97 0.13
N ASN A 30 -23.59 11.99 -0.63
CA ASN A 30 -23.32 11.02 -1.70
C ASN A 30 -22.54 9.78 -1.23
N HIS A 31 -21.77 9.84 -0.14
CA HIS A 31 -20.97 8.70 0.33
C HIS A 31 -21.41 8.13 1.67
N LYS A 32 -22.60 8.50 2.16
CA LYS A 32 -23.09 8.06 3.47
C LYS A 32 -23.10 6.53 3.64
N GLU A 33 -23.45 5.78 2.60
CA GLU A 33 -23.48 4.31 2.63
C GLU A 33 -22.07 3.71 2.71
N ASP A 34 -21.14 4.20 1.88
CA ASP A 34 -19.73 3.80 1.90
C ASP A 34 -19.10 4.09 3.26
N MET A 35 -19.42 5.23 3.87
CA MET A 35 -18.90 5.61 5.19
C MET A 35 -19.41 4.72 6.31
N VAL A 36 -20.68 4.30 6.25
CA VAL A 36 -21.25 3.33 7.18
C VAL A 36 -20.55 1.99 7.00
N PHE A 37 -20.40 1.52 5.75
CA PHE A 37 -19.72 0.28 5.43
C PHE A 37 -18.27 0.26 5.97
N LEU A 38 -17.46 1.27 5.66
CA LEU A 38 -16.08 1.36 6.13
C LEU A 38 -16.01 1.36 7.66
N LYS A 39 -16.91 2.09 8.31
CA LYS A 39 -16.98 2.11 9.77
C LYS A 39 -17.29 0.73 10.33
N ASP A 40 -18.22 0.00 9.74
CA ASP A 40 -18.58 -1.35 10.17
C ASP A 40 -17.40 -2.32 9.98
N VAL A 41 -16.76 -2.30 8.81
CA VAL A 41 -15.59 -3.13 8.50
C VAL A 41 -14.43 -2.84 9.44
N PHE A 42 -14.04 -1.58 9.62
CA PHE A 42 -12.90 -1.21 10.48
C PHE A 42 -13.18 -1.35 11.97
N SER A 43 -14.46 -1.41 12.36
CA SER A 43 -14.84 -1.71 13.75
C SER A 43 -14.86 -3.21 14.04
N GLU A 44 -14.72 -4.08 13.03
CA GLU A 44 -14.68 -5.52 13.25
C GLU A 44 -13.45 -5.95 14.07
N ARG A 45 -13.69 -6.69 15.16
CA ARG A 45 -12.62 -7.19 16.03
C ARG A 45 -11.69 -8.17 15.30
N SER A 46 -12.22 -9.01 14.43
CA SER A 46 -11.49 -9.93 13.55
C SER A 46 -10.45 -9.19 12.73
N LEU A 47 -10.88 -8.14 12.02
CA LEU A 47 -10.00 -7.29 11.21
C LEU A 47 -8.96 -6.58 12.10
N GLY A 48 -9.37 -6.07 13.27
CA GLY A 48 -8.45 -5.46 14.22
C GLY A 48 -7.32 -6.40 14.67
N TYR A 49 -7.62 -7.67 14.96
CA TYR A 49 -6.58 -8.66 15.28
C TYR A 49 -5.71 -9.01 14.08
N LEU A 50 -6.30 -9.17 12.89
CA LEU A 50 -5.56 -9.44 11.67
C LEU A 50 -4.54 -8.34 11.36
N MET A 51 -4.93 -7.08 11.49
CA MET A 51 -4.05 -5.92 11.29
C MET A 51 -2.88 -5.91 12.29
N LYS A 52 -3.13 -6.23 13.57
CA LYS A 52 -2.06 -6.33 14.58
C LYS A 52 -1.08 -7.47 14.29
N ILE A 53 -1.58 -8.63 13.84
CA ILE A 53 -0.73 -9.76 13.44
C ILE A 53 0.12 -9.35 12.24
N HIS A 54 -0.50 -8.76 11.21
CA HIS A 54 0.19 -8.28 10.01
C HIS A 54 1.31 -7.28 10.36
N GLU A 55 1.02 -6.30 11.22
CA GLU A 55 2.01 -5.31 11.65
C GLU A 55 3.18 -5.97 12.38
N LYS A 56 2.91 -6.93 13.27
CA LYS A 56 3.97 -7.64 13.98
C LYS A 56 4.82 -8.48 13.02
N LEU A 57 4.21 -9.15 12.05
CA LEU A 57 4.93 -9.93 11.03
C LEU A 57 5.79 -9.04 10.12
N ARG A 58 5.28 -7.88 9.71
CA ARG A 58 6.01 -6.86 8.94
C ARG A 58 7.27 -6.37 9.64
N GLN A 59 7.28 -6.30 10.96
CA GLN A 59 8.50 -5.95 11.71
C GLN A 59 9.60 -7.00 11.54
N TYR A 60 9.23 -8.28 11.54
CA TYR A 60 10.17 -9.38 11.28
C TYR A 60 10.62 -9.41 9.83
N GLU A 61 9.72 -9.15 8.88
CA GLU A 61 10.04 -9.07 7.45
C GLU A 61 11.13 -8.00 7.17
N ARG A 62 11.05 -6.83 7.82
CA ARG A 62 12.08 -5.77 7.71
C ARG A 62 13.46 -6.19 8.19
N GLN A 63 13.54 -7.21 9.04
CA GLN A 63 14.78 -7.77 9.58
C GLN A 63 15.13 -9.12 8.92
N SER A 64 14.40 -9.51 7.87
CA SER A 64 14.62 -10.79 7.21
C SER A 64 15.98 -10.82 6.51
N PRO A 65 16.72 -11.93 6.60
CA PRO A 65 17.97 -12.09 5.88
C PRO A 65 17.70 -12.20 4.38
N THR A 66 18.66 -11.76 3.57
CA THR A 66 18.62 -11.98 2.13
C THR A 66 18.82 -13.46 1.83
N PRO A 67 17.93 -14.11 1.05
CA PRO A 67 18.10 -15.51 0.69
C PRO A 67 19.35 -15.68 -0.18
N VAL A 68 20.12 -16.74 0.07
CA VAL A 68 21.35 -17.04 -0.69
C VAL A 68 21.01 -17.53 -2.11
N LEU A 69 19.87 -18.20 -2.25
CA LEU A 69 19.34 -18.75 -3.49
C LEU A 69 17.81 -18.64 -3.48
N HIS A 70 17.17 -18.71 -4.65
CA HIS A 70 15.70 -18.66 -4.78
C HIS A 70 15.10 -19.99 -5.24
N SER A 71 15.92 -21.02 -5.45
CA SER A 71 15.60 -22.31 -6.08
C SER A 71 16.36 -23.47 -5.41
N ALA A 72 16.36 -23.50 -4.07
CA ALA A 72 17.02 -24.53 -3.29
C ALA A 72 16.37 -25.92 -3.45
N SER A 73 15.07 -25.98 -3.75
CA SER A 73 14.40 -27.24 -4.07
C SER A 73 14.95 -27.86 -5.35
N SER A 74 15.11 -27.06 -6.41
CA SER A 74 15.69 -27.53 -7.67
C SER A 74 17.15 -27.97 -7.49
N LEU A 75 17.95 -27.21 -6.73
CA LEU A 75 19.32 -27.63 -6.44
C LEU A 75 19.38 -28.98 -5.70
N ALA A 76 18.46 -29.23 -4.76
CA ALA A 76 18.41 -30.51 -4.06
C ALA A 76 17.98 -31.67 -4.96
N GLU A 77 17.14 -31.41 -5.97
CA GLU A 77 16.80 -32.37 -7.01
C GLU A 77 18.03 -32.70 -7.87
N ASP A 78 18.75 -31.69 -8.35
CA ASP A 78 19.99 -31.87 -9.13
C ASP A 78 21.02 -32.72 -8.36
N VAL A 79 21.23 -32.42 -7.07
CA VAL A 79 22.12 -33.20 -6.19
C VAL A 79 21.61 -34.63 -6.02
N THR A 80 20.29 -34.82 -5.87
CA THR A 80 19.69 -36.16 -5.76
C THR A 80 19.92 -36.99 -7.02
N GLU A 81 19.80 -36.39 -8.20
CA GLU A 81 20.08 -37.04 -9.48
C GLU A 81 21.56 -37.40 -9.63
N GLU A 82 22.47 -36.48 -9.25
CA GLU A 82 23.91 -36.70 -9.32
C GLU A 82 24.35 -37.86 -8.41
N LEU A 83 23.84 -37.91 -7.18
CA LEU A 83 24.12 -38.98 -6.22
C LEU A 83 23.71 -40.37 -6.73
N GLN A 84 22.67 -40.45 -7.57
CA GLN A 84 22.15 -41.71 -8.10
C GLN A 84 22.87 -42.18 -9.37
N SER A 85 23.78 -41.37 -9.92
CA SER A 85 24.49 -41.68 -11.17
C SER A 85 25.54 -42.79 -11.06
N GLY A 86 25.88 -43.23 -9.84
CA GLY A 86 26.95 -44.20 -9.60
C GLY A 86 26.81 -45.00 -8.30
N PRO A 87 27.81 -45.84 -7.97
CA PRO A 87 27.84 -46.57 -6.71
C PRO A 87 28.03 -45.61 -5.53
N MET A 88 27.08 -45.62 -4.60
CA MET A 88 27.07 -44.71 -3.45
C MET A 88 27.80 -45.28 -2.23
N SER A 89 28.61 -44.44 -1.60
CA SER A 89 29.12 -44.57 -0.23
C SER A 89 27.99 -44.57 0.81
N THR A 90 28.33 -44.81 2.07
CA THR A 90 27.35 -44.81 3.17
C THR A 90 26.82 -43.40 3.41
N GLU A 91 27.70 -42.40 3.34
CA GLU A 91 27.42 -40.98 3.53
C GLU A 91 26.49 -40.44 2.44
N GLU A 92 26.73 -40.81 1.18
CA GLU A 92 25.87 -40.43 0.06
C GLU A 92 24.45 -41.01 0.21
N LYS A 93 24.32 -42.23 0.74
CA LYS A 93 23.01 -42.85 0.99
C LYS A 93 22.24 -42.14 2.09
N GLU A 94 22.95 -41.72 3.15
CA GLU A 94 22.37 -40.96 4.24
C GLU A 94 21.90 -39.58 3.75
N LEU A 95 22.72 -38.89 2.95
CA LEU A 95 22.35 -37.62 2.33
C LEU A 95 21.13 -37.77 1.41
N LEU A 96 21.14 -38.77 0.53
CA LEU A 96 20.00 -39.06 -0.35
C LEU A 96 18.72 -39.32 0.45
N HIS A 97 18.81 -40.06 1.56
CA HIS A 97 17.67 -40.33 2.42
C HIS A 97 17.12 -39.05 3.06
N LEU A 98 18.00 -38.15 3.52
CA LEU A 98 17.62 -36.87 4.09
C LEU A 98 16.96 -35.95 3.04
N LEU A 99 17.58 -35.78 1.87
CA LEU A 99 17.06 -34.99 0.75
C LEU A 99 15.73 -35.53 0.22
N SER A 100 15.54 -36.85 0.28
CA SER A 100 14.31 -37.52 -0.13
C SER A 100 13.19 -37.40 0.90
N SER A 101 13.49 -37.00 2.14
CA SER A 101 12.50 -36.94 3.21
C SER A 101 11.44 -35.87 2.93
N PRO A 102 10.15 -36.13 3.24
CA PRO A 102 9.07 -35.19 2.95
C PRO A 102 9.24 -33.87 3.70
N HIS A 103 9.78 -33.93 4.93
CA HIS A 103 10.00 -32.74 5.74
C HIS A 103 11.09 -31.85 5.17
N PHE A 104 12.19 -32.43 4.67
CA PHE A 104 13.27 -31.64 4.08
C PHE A 104 12.81 -30.99 2.77
N LYS A 105 12.11 -31.75 1.92
CA LYS A 105 11.48 -31.20 0.70
C LYS A 105 10.51 -30.06 1.00
N ALA A 106 9.68 -30.19 2.05
CA ALA A 106 8.78 -29.13 2.47
C ALA A 106 9.53 -27.87 2.92
N VAL A 107 10.64 -28.01 3.66
CA VAL A 107 11.48 -26.87 4.07
C VAL A 107 12.06 -26.15 2.85
N LEU A 108 12.59 -26.89 1.87
CA LEU A 108 13.14 -26.29 0.64
C LEU A 108 12.06 -25.61 -0.22
N SER A 109 10.88 -26.21 -0.33
CA SER A 109 9.74 -25.61 -1.03
C SER A 109 9.27 -24.32 -0.36
N VAL A 110 9.18 -24.29 0.97
CA VAL A 110 8.83 -23.08 1.73
C VAL A 110 9.93 -22.02 1.59
N HIS A 111 11.20 -22.43 1.64
CA HIS A 111 12.33 -21.53 1.39
C HIS A 111 12.17 -20.81 0.05
N ASP A 112 11.95 -21.55 -1.04
CA ASP A 112 11.82 -20.98 -2.37
C ASP A 112 10.60 -20.05 -2.48
N THR A 113 9.47 -20.45 -1.89
CA THR A 113 8.24 -19.64 -1.84
C THR A 113 8.47 -18.30 -1.15
N VAL A 114 9.16 -18.30 -0.01
CA VAL A 114 9.47 -17.07 0.75
C VAL A 114 10.53 -16.23 0.04
N ALA A 115 11.58 -16.86 -0.48
CA ALA A 115 12.66 -16.18 -1.20
C ALA A 115 12.15 -15.45 -2.45
N GLN A 116 11.24 -16.09 -3.20
CA GLN A 116 10.63 -15.53 -4.41
C GLN A 116 9.51 -14.53 -4.13
N LYS A 117 9.11 -14.35 -2.85
CA LYS A 117 7.90 -13.61 -2.46
C LYS A 117 6.63 -14.11 -3.16
N ASN A 118 6.60 -15.39 -3.52
CA ASN A 118 5.47 -16.02 -4.21
C ASN A 118 4.33 -16.41 -3.23
N PHE A 119 4.08 -15.52 -2.28
CA PHE A 119 2.97 -15.58 -1.32
C PHE A 119 2.16 -14.28 -1.35
N ASP A 120 2.67 -13.23 -1.99
CA ASP A 120 1.93 -11.99 -2.18
C ASP A 120 0.76 -12.23 -3.15
N PRO A 121 -0.43 -11.70 -2.86
CA PRO A 121 -1.56 -11.81 -3.77
C PRO A 121 -1.20 -11.14 -5.10
N VAL A 122 -1.34 -11.89 -6.19
CA VAL A 122 -1.23 -11.32 -7.54
C VAL A 122 -2.41 -10.38 -7.72
N LEU A 123 -2.15 -9.07 -7.76
CA LEU A 123 -3.17 -8.11 -8.12
C LEU A 123 -3.58 -8.34 -9.58
N PRO A 124 -4.88 -8.30 -9.91
CA PRO A 124 -5.29 -8.28 -11.30
C PRO A 124 -4.62 -7.11 -12.00
N PRO A 125 -4.24 -7.25 -13.28
CA PRO A 125 -3.74 -6.12 -14.05
C PRO A 125 -4.78 -5.00 -14.01
N LEU A 126 -4.32 -3.76 -13.91
CA LEU A 126 -5.21 -2.61 -14.03
C LEU A 126 -5.88 -2.67 -15.42
N PRO A 127 -7.18 -2.37 -15.51
CA PRO A 127 -7.87 -2.23 -16.79
C PRO A 127 -7.15 -1.23 -17.71
N ASP A 128 -7.12 -1.47 -19.02
CA ASP A 128 -6.42 -0.58 -19.97
C ASP A 128 -6.99 0.85 -20.02
N ASP A 129 -8.24 1.03 -19.55
CA ASP A 129 -8.97 2.29 -19.44
C ASP A 129 -8.80 3.00 -18.08
N PHE A 130 -8.09 2.39 -17.11
CA PHE A 130 -7.87 3.00 -15.80
C PHE A 130 -6.96 4.23 -15.86
N GLU A 131 -6.04 4.29 -16.83
CA GLU A 131 -5.19 5.48 -17.04
C GLU A 131 -5.99 6.65 -17.61
N ASP A 132 -7.01 6.39 -18.44
CA ASP A 132 -7.89 7.42 -19.02
C ASP A 132 -8.88 8.01 -17.98
N GLU A 133 -9.23 7.24 -16.94
CA GLU A 133 -10.02 7.74 -15.79
C GLU A 133 -9.18 8.44 -14.72
N LEU A 134 -7.87 8.20 -14.70
CA LEU A 134 -6.88 8.86 -13.85
C LEU A 134 -6.30 10.12 -14.50
N ASP A 135 -7.03 10.77 -15.41
CA ASP A 135 -6.87 12.20 -15.67
C ASP A 135 -7.20 12.95 -14.37
N GLU A 136 -6.23 12.93 -13.46
CA GLU A 136 -6.23 13.60 -12.17
C GLU A 136 -6.73 15.01 -12.38
N GLU A 137 -7.98 15.27 -11.95
CA GLU A 137 -8.45 16.62 -11.69
C GLU A 137 -7.58 17.13 -10.53
N SER A 138 -6.39 17.61 -10.87
CA SER A 138 -5.33 17.95 -9.93
C SER A 138 -5.75 19.19 -9.15
N VAL A 139 -6.41 18.97 -8.02
CA VAL A 139 -6.88 20.04 -7.14
C VAL A 139 -5.68 20.65 -6.42
N LYS A 140 -5.15 21.75 -6.96
CA LYS A 140 -4.09 22.53 -6.31
C LYS A 140 -4.71 23.51 -5.31
N ILE A 141 -4.57 23.21 -4.01
CA ILE A 141 -5.01 24.12 -2.94
C ILE A 141 -4.04 25.30 -2.86
N VAL A 142 -4.51 26.50 -3.22
CA VAL A 142 -3.74 27.74 -3.13
C VAL A 142 -4.26 28.64 -2.01
N ARG A 143 -3.35 29.24 -1.24
CA ARG A 143 -3.70 30.20 -0.19
C ARG A 143 -3.76 31.62 -0.77
N LEU A 144 -4.91 32.29 -0.60
CA LEU A 144 -5.03 33.71 -0.89
C LEU A 144 -4.43 34.54 0.24
N VAL A 145 -3.42 35.35 -0.07
CA VAL A 145 -2.80 36.30 0.86
C VAL A 145 -3.06 37.72 0.36
N LYS A 146 -3.68 38.55 1.19
CA LYS A 146 -3.96 39.95 0.84
C LYS A 146 -2.72 40.81 1.08
N ASN A 147 -2.07 41.21 -0.01
CA ASN A 147 -0.92 42.12 0.00
C ASN A 147 -1.33 43.52 -0.48
N LYS A 148 -0.35 44.44 -0.62
CA LYS A 148 -0.56 45.80 -1.16
C LYS A 148 -0.74 45.82 -2.69
N GLU A 149 -0.34 44.76 -3.40
CA GLU A 149 -0.56 44.60 -4.84
C GLU A 149 -1.90 43.88 -5.11
N PRO A 150 -2.70 44.29 -6.11
CA PRO A 150 -3.88 43.56 -6.49
C PRO A 150 -3.52 42.18 -7.06
N LEU A 151 -4.29 41.16 -6.68
CA LEU A 151 -4.05 39.77 -7.12
C LEU A 151 -4.12 39.62 -8.65
N GLY A 152 -4.82 40.52 -9.34
CA GLY A 152 -5.00 40.45 -10.79
C GLY A 152 -5.97 39.34 -11.21
N ALA A 153 -7.02 39.11 -10.43
CA ALA A 153 -8.10 38.21 -10.78
C ALA A 153 -9.46 38.80 -10.36
N THR A 154 -10.52 38.52 -11.11
CA THR A 154 -11.90 38.82 -10.70
C THR A 154 -12.51 37.58 -10.10
N ILE A 155 -13.12 37.74 -8.92
CA ILE A 155 -13.74 36.66 -8.18
C ILE A 155 -15.24 36.94 -8.13
N ARG A 156 -16.04 35.93 -8.43
CA ARG A 156 -17.50 35.99 -8.30
C ARG A 156 -17.94 34.91 -7.32
N ARG A 157 -18.91 35.23 -6.49
CA ARG A 157 -19.61 34.24 -5.69
C ARG A 157 -20.82 33.74 -6.48
N ASP A 158 -20.92 32.43 -6.62
CA ASP A 158 -22.12 31.81 -7.16
C ASP A 158 -23.25 31.88 -6.12
N GLU A 159 -24.40 32.46 -6.49
CA GLU A 159 -25.47 32.74 -5.54
C GLU A 159 -26.27 31.49 -5.15
N ALA A 160 -26.32 30.47 -6.02
CA ALA A 160 -27.07 29.25 -5.79
C ALA A 160 -26.30 28.24 -4.92
N THR A 161 -25.00 28.10 -5.18
CA THR A 161 -24.11 27.12 -4.52
C THR A 161 -23.29 27.74 -3.39
N GLY A 162 -23.15 29.06 -3.37
CA GLY A 162 -22.31 29.78 -2.40
C GLY A 162 -20.81 29.67 -2.66
N VAL A 163 -20.39 28.95 -3.71
CA VAL A 163 -18.99 28.72 -4.09
C VAL A 163 -18.36 30.00 -4.63
N VAL A 164 -17.09 30.21 -4.32
CA VAL A 164 -16.30 31.36 -4.79
C VAL A 164 -15.50 30.93 -6.01
N VAL A 165 -15.80 31.51 -7.17
CA VAL A 165 -15.22 31.14 -8.46
C VAL A 165 -14.36 32.28 -9.00
N VAL A 166 -13.21 31.95 -9.56
CA VAL A 166 -12.40 32.91 -10.32
C VAL A 166 -13.04 33.10 -11.70
N ALA A 167 -13.61 34.28 -11.94
CA ALA A 167 -14.27 34.60 -13.21
C ALA A 167 -13.26 34.97 -14.32
N ARG A 168 -12.15 35.60 -13.96
CA ARG A 168 -11.08 35.98 -14.91
C ARG A 168 -9.73 36.12 -14.21
N ILE A 169 -8.66 35.75 -14.90
CA ILE A 169 -7.28 36.07 -14.52
C ILE A 169 -6.75 37.16 -15.48
N MET A 170 -6.15 38.21 -14.91
CA MET A 170 -5.55 39.31 -15.65
C MET A 170 -4.12 38.93 -16.02
N ARG A 171 -3.82 38.94 -17.33
CA ARG A 171 -2.50 38.62 -17.86
C ARG A 171 -1.42 39.52 -17.24
N GLY A 172 -0.34 38.91 -16.78
CA GLY A 172 0.78 39.59 -16.12
C GLY A 172 0.52 39.99 -14.66
N GLY A 173 -0.66 39.72 -14.10
CA GLY A 173 -0.98 39.95 -12.67
C GLY A 173 -0.36 38.91 -11.74
N ALA A 174 -0.45 39.12 -10.43
CA ALA A 174 0.12 38.21 -9.43
C ALA A 174 -0.42 36.76 -9.57
N ALA A 175 -1.72 36.60 -9.82
CA ALA A 175 -2.37 35.30 -10.03
C ALA A 175 -1.83 34.56 -11.28
N ASP A 176 -1.65 35.27 -12.40
CA ASP A 176 -1.13 34.72 -13.66
C ASP A 176 0.30 34.17 -13.51
N ARG A 177 1.11 34.82 -12.66
CA ARG A 177 2.49 34.41 -12.38
C ARG A 177 2.60 33.21 -11.43
N SER A 178 1.61 32.99 -10.57
CA SER A 178 1.62 31.90 -9.57
C SER A 178 1.25 30.51 -10.10
N GLY A 179 0.82 30.42 -11.36
CA GLY A 179 0.47 29.15 -12.03
C GLY A 179 1.63 28.49 -12.79
N ARG A 180 2.83 29.08 -12.79
CA ARG A 180 4.07 28.48 -13.35
C ARG A 180 4.90 27.82 -12.27
#